data_AF-A0A662IAT7-F1
#
_entry.id   AF-A0A662IAT7-F1
#
_cell.length_a   1.000
_cell.length_b   1.000
_cell.length_c   1.000
_cell.angle_alpha   90.00
_cell.angle_beta   90.00
_cell.angle_gamma   90.00
#
_symmetry.space_group_name_H-M   'P 1'
#
loop_
_entity.id
_entity.type
_entity.pdbx_description
1 polymer ?
#
loop_
_entity_poly.entity_id
_entity_poly.type
_entity_poly.pdbx_seq_one_letter_code
_entity_poly.pdbx_strand_id
1 'polypeptide(L)'
;MRAAQHVLLDTNLFVFLLFDISEFDKAKARDRVLACASRVLMDSIFKREDCVILVPSLVAEVEIPRAVARMVIVRGLVSEDKVAIIVSSLRKVGGRLKEWEELGLIKVADSWTAKVLREARWLYQRLSKRDSSLAKRIGHQDFMMVATAMLHGATIVTADKHVKEIVERCEVDIPILLRRGGGDA
;
A
#
# COMPACT_ATOMS: atom_id res chain seq x y z
N MET A 1 -11.30 20.60 -17.49
CA MET A 1 -10.77 19.25 -17.24
C MET A 1 -11.03 18.91 -15.78
N ARG A 2 -11.63 17.76 -15.45
CA ARG A 2 -11.75 17.31 -14.06
C ARG A 2 -10.36 16.93 -13.55
N ALA A 3 -10.01 17.29 -12.32
CA ALA A 3 -8.76 16.87 -11.71
C ALA A 3 -8.72 15.34 -11.59
N ALA A 4 -7.56 14.72 -11.87
CA ALA A 4 -7.39 13.28 -11.73
C ALA A 4 -7.63 12.85 -10.29
N GLN A 5 -8.39 11.79 -10.08
CA GLN A 5 -8.62 11.19 -8.77
C GLN A 5 -7.40 10.37 -8.37
N HIS A 6 -6.81 10.69 -7.22
CA HIS A 6 -5.74 9.88 -6.66
C HIS A 6 -6.29 8.70 -5.88
N VAL A 7 -5.77 7.51 -6.14
CA VAL A 7 -6.12 6.29 -5.40
C VAL A 7 -4.87 5.73 -4.75
N LEU A 8 -4.87 5.58 -3.43
CA LEU A 8 -3.80 4.94 -2.69
C LEU A 8 -4.21 3.49 -2.40
N LEU A 9 -3.37 2.54 -2.84
CA LEU A 9 -3.57 1.11 -2.57
C LEU A 9 -2.77 0.68 -1.33
N ASP A 10 -3.34 -0.20 -0.52
CA ASP A 10 -2.62 -0.95 0.52
C ASP A 10 -1.36 -1.63 -0.05
N THR A 11 -0.25 -1.58 0.70
CA THR A 11 1.02 -2.26 0.40
C THR A 11 0.81 -3.69 -0.09
N ASN A 12 -0.07 -4.47 0.55
CA ASN A 12 -0.26 -5.87 0.15
C ASN A 12 -0.81 -6.00 -1.27
N LEU A 13 -1.73 -5.12 -1.67
CA LEU A 13 -2.26 -5.11 -3.02
C LEU A 13 -1.16 -4.77 -4.02
N PHE A 14 -0.31 -3.80 -3.66
CA PHE A 14 0.77 -3.31 -4.50
C PHE A 14 1.90 -4.33 -4.69
N VAL A 15 2.24 -5.09 -3.64
CA VAL A 15 3.24 -6.17 -3.71
C VAL A 15 2.84 -7.23 -4.73
N PHE A 16 1.58 -7.65 -4.77
CA PHE A 16 1.12 -8.65 -5.75
C PHE A 16 1.05 -8.13 -7.19
N LEU A 17 1.25 -6.84 -7.42
CA LEU A 17 1.41 -6.28 -8.76
C LEU A 17 2.85 -6.37 -9.25
N LEU A 18 3.80 -6.26 -8.32
CA LEU A 18 5.21 -6.20 -8.64
C LEU A 18 5.86 -7.58 -8.69
N PHE A 19 5.27 -8.57 -7.99
CA PHE A 19 5.81 -9.91 -7.81
C PHE A 19 4.76 -10.96 -8.11
N ASP A 20 5.16 -12.01 -8.83
CA ASP A 20 4.28 -13.15 -9.07
C ASP A 20 4.17 -14.02 -7.82
N ILE A 21 2.94 -14.33 -7.41
CA ILE A 21 2.67 -15.15 -6.23
C ILE A 21 3.05 -16.62 -6.47
N SER A 22 3.15 -17.06 -7.73
CA SER A 22 3.63 -18.40 -8.10
C SER A 22 5.06 -18.68 -7.66
N GLU A 23 5.87 -17.63 -7.42
CA GLU A 23 7.24 -17.78 -6.94
C GLU A 23 7.30 -18.28 -5.49
N PHE A 24 6.23 -18.18 -4.72
CA PHE A 24 6.21 -18.58 -3.31
C PHE A 24 5.58 -19.96 -3.13
N ASP A 25 6.38 -20.93 -2.68
CA ASP A 25 6.00 -22.35 -2.65
C ASP A 25 4.87 -22.67 -1.65
N LYS A 26 4.79 -21.90 -0.56
CA LYS A 26 3.76 -22.01 0.49
C LYS A 26 2.77 -20.84 0.45
N ALA A 27 2.53 -20.25 -0.73
CA ALA A 27 1.49 -19.24 -0.91
C ALA A 27 0.12 -19.78 -0.49
N LYS A 28 -0.60 -19.03 0.37
CA LYS A 28 -1.93 -19.43 0.82
C LYS A 28 -2.98 -19.16 -0.25
N ALA A 29 -4.12 -19.85 -0.20
CA ALA A 29 -5.26 -19.58 -1.09
C ALA A 29 -5.68 -18.11 -1.08
N ARG A 30 -5.72 -17.49 0.11
CA ARG A 30 -5.98 -16.05 0.27
C ARG A 30 -5.00 -15.16 -0.51
N ASP A 31 -3.71 -15.51 -0.52
CA ASP A 31 -2.70 -14.71 -1.22
C ASP A 31 -2.94 -14.75 -2.74
N ARG A 32 -3.35 -15.92 -3.27
CA ARG A 32 -3.73 -16.07 -4.69
C ARG A 32 -4.96 -15.25 -5.06
N VAL A 33 -5.98 -15.23 -4.19
CA VAL A 33 -7.19 -14.40 -4.37
C VAL A 33 -6.85 -12.92 -4.36
N LEU A 34 -5.99 -12.48 -3.43
CA LEU A 34 -5.52 -11.11 -3.37
C LEU A 34 -4.74 -10.74 -4.63
N ALA A 35 -3.83 -11.59 -5.10
CA ALA A 35 -3.07 -11.35 -6.32
C ALA A 35 -3.94 -11.22 -7.56
N CYS A 36 -4.91 -12.13 -7.75
CA CYS A 36 -5.87 -12.05 -8.84
C CYS A 36 -6.65 -10.73 -8.81
N ALA A 37 -7.13 -10.36 -7.62
CA ALA A 37 -7.90 -9.15 -7.48
C ALA A 37 -7.09 -7.86 -7.62
N SER A 38 -5.83 -7.85 -7.19
CA SER A 38 -4.90 -6.74 -7.45
C SER A 38 -4.81 -6.51 -8.96
N ARG A 39 -4.61 -7.57 -9.76
CA ARG A 39 -4.55 -7.46 -11.23
C ARG A 39 -5.83 -6.87 -11.81
N VAL A 40 -7.00 -7.39 -11.42
CA VAL A 40 -8.31 -6.88 -11.89
C VAL A 40 -8.54 -5.41 -11.50
N LEU A 41 -8.19 -5.04 -10.26
CA LEU A 41 -8.34 -3.67 -9.76
C LEU A 41 -7.44 -2.73 -10.56
N MET A 42 -6.21 -3.13 -10.83
CA MET A 42 -5.26 -2.33 -11.61
C MET A 42 -5.69 -2.17 -13.06
N ASP A 43 -6.10 -3.25 -13.72
CA ASP A 43 -6.61 -3.16 -15.09
C ASP A 43 -7.80 -2.20 -15.18
N SER A 44 -8.63 -2.15 -14.13
CA SER A 44 -9.76 -1.22 -14.05
C SER A 44 -9.31 0.22 -13.83
N ILE A 45 -8.29 0.45 -13.00
CA ILE A 45 -7.75 1.79 -12.73
C ILE A 45 -6.97 2.32 -13.96
N PHE A 46 -6.12 1.49 -14.57
CA PHE A 46 -5.30 1.86 -15.73
C PHE A 46 -6.12 2.16 -16.99
N LYS A 47 -7.33 1.61 -17.11
CA LYS A 47 -8.26 1.95 -18.20
C LYS A 47 -9.00 3.28 -17.98
N ARG A 48 -8.88 3.89 -16.80
CA ARG A 48 -9.53 5.16 -16.46
C ARG A 48 -8.53 6.31 -16.57
N GLU A 49 -8.73 7.17 -17.56
CA GLU A 49 -7.92 8.38 -17.76
C GLU A 49 -8.06 9.40 -16.60
N ASP A 50 -9.10 9.28 -15.78
CA ASP A 50 -9.38 10.16 -14.65
C ASP A 50 -8.86 9.63 -13.31
N CYS A 51 -8.07 8.55 -13.29
CA CYS A 51 -7.52 7.95 -12.08
C CYS A 51 -6.02 7.76 -12.16
N VAL A 52 -5.31 8.17 -11.10
CA VAL A 52 -3.86 7.98 -10.95
C VAL A 52 -3.59 7.31 -9.61
N ILE A 53 -2.74 6.30 -9.61
CA ILE A 53 -2.40 5.61 -8.36
C ILE A 53 -1.35 6.41 -7.61
N LEU A 54 -1.66 6.80 -6.38
CA LEU A 54 -0.71 7.44 -5.49
C LEU A 54 0.13 6.37 -4.80
N VAL A 55 1.44 6.41 -5.00
CA VAL A 55 2.41 5.52 -4.33
C VAL A 55 3.23 6.36 -3.35
N PRO A 56 3.00 6.24 -2.04
CA PRO A 56 3.87 6.88 -1.04
C PRO A 56 5.31 6.36 -1.17
N SER A 57 6.32 7.23 -1.13
CA SER A 57 7.73 6.82 -1.22
C SER A 57 8.12 5.84 -0.11
N LEU A 58 7.56 6.02 1.10
CA LEU A 58 7.67 5.06 2.20
C LEU A 58 7.21 3.65 1.80
N VAL A 59 6.13 3.54 1.00
CA VAL A 59 5.64 2.25 0.54
C VAL A 59 6.66 1.61 -0.41
N ALA A 60 7.16 2.39 -1.37
CA ALA A 60 8.14 1.93 -2.35
C ALA A 60 9.49 1.51 -1.71
N GLU A 61 9.99 2.31 -0.78
CA GLU A 61 11.34 2.21 -0.22
C GLU A 61 11.42 1.27 0.99
N VAL A 62 10.33 1.14 1.76
CA VAL A 62 10.35 0.40 3.04
C VAL A 62 9.34 -0.72 3.06
N GLU A 63 8.07 -0.44 2.75
CA GLU A 63 7.00 -1.43 2.90
C GLU A 63 7.11 -2.59 1.92
N ILE A 64 7.37 -2.31 0.65
CA ILE A 64 7.50 -3.35 -0.38
C ILE A 64 8.69 -4.27 -0.06
N PRO A 65 9.92 -3.77 0.18
CA PRO A 65 11.03 -4.64 0.58
C PRO A 65 10.72 -5.46 1.83
N ARG A 66 10.10 -4.84 2.85
CA ARG A 66 9.73 -5.54 4.09
C ARG A 66 8.70 -6.63 3.85
N ALA A 67 7.65 -6.35 3.08
CA ALA A 67 6.59 -7.29 2.77
C ALA A 67 7.14 -8.49 1.98
N VAL A 68 7.98 -8.23 0.96
CA VAL A 68 8.62 -9.28 0.16
C VAL A 68 9.57 -10.14 1.01
N ALA A 69 10.41 -9.53 1.85
CA ALA A 69 11.28 -10.27 2.76
C ALA A 69 10.48 -11.18 3.70
N ARG A 70 9.37 -10.67 4.25
CA ARG A 70 8.45 -11.47 5.06
C ARG A 70 7.81 -12.61 4.27
N MET A 71 7.42 -12.38 3.02
CA MET A 71 6.87 -13.42 2.15
C MET A 71 7.91 -14.51 1.86
N VAL A 72 9.17 -14.15 1.59
CA VAL A 72 10.26 -15.12 1.42
C VAL A 72 10.39 -16.04 2.64
N ILE A 73 10.41 -15.46 3.85
CA ILE A 73 10.56 -16.21 5.10
C ILE A 73 9.32 -17.08 5.38
N VAL A 74 8.13 -16.50 5.32
CA VAL A 74 6.90 -17.13 5.82
C VAL A 74 6.22 -18.01 4.76
N ARG A 75 6.28 -17.62 3.49
CA ARG A 75 5.67 -18.33 2.36
C ARG A 75 6.66 -19.24 1.63
N GLY A 76 7.92 -19.27 2.06
CA GLY A 76 8.89 -20.23 1.57
C GLY A 76 9.33 -19.93 0.15
N LEU A 77 10.60 -19.55 0.03
CA LEU A 77 11.29 -19.47 -1.24
C LEU A 77 12.52 -20.36 -1.10
N VAL A 78 12.43 -21.60 -1.57
CA VAL A 78 13.49 -22.61 -1.33
C VAL A 78 14.42 -22.82 -2.53
N SER A 79 14.08 -22.25 -3.69
CA SER A 79 14.91 -22.30 -4.90
C SER A 79 15.78 -21.06 -5.02
N GLU A 80 17.09 -21.26 -5.25
CA GLU A 80 18.06 -20.19 -5.48
C GLU A 80 17.68 -19.31 -6.69
N ASP A 81 17.19 -19.91 -7.78
CA ASP A 81 16.71 -19.19 -8.95
C ASP A 81 15.55 -18.25 -8.60
N LYS A 82 14.59 -18.74 -7.81
CA LYS A 82 13.47 -17.91 -7.33
C LYS A 82 13.97 -16.77 -6.43
N VAL A 83 14.97 -17.01 -5.58
CA VAL A 83 15.58 -15.95 -4.74
C VAL A 83 16.17 -14.88 -5.64
N ALA A 84 16.95 -15.28 -6.64
CA ALA A 84 17.56 -14.37 -7.60
C ALA A 84 16.50 -13.55 -8.36
N ILE A 85 15.40 -14.17 -8.79
CA ILE A 85 14.28 -13.48 -9.46
C ILE A 85 13.67 -12.42 -8.55
N ILE A 86 13.38 -12.74 -7.29
CA ILE A 86 12.77 -11.81 -6.34
C ILE A 86 13.72 -10.66 -5.99
N VAL A 87 15.00 -10.94 -5.73
CA VAL A 87 16.01 -9.91 -5.42
C VAL A 87 16.22 -8.98 -6.62
N SER A 88 16.35 -9.54 -7.83
CA SER A 88 16.45 -8.76 -9.07
C SER A 88 15.21 -7.90 -9.28
N SER A 89 14.03 -8.46 -9.03
CA SER A 89 12.75 -7.76 -9.12
C SER A 89 12.66 -6.59 -8.14
N LEU A 90 13.08 -6.78 -6.88
CA LEU A 90 13.16 -5.73 -5.85
C LEU A 90 14.08 -4.58 -6.29
N ARG A 91 15.28 -4.90 -6.80
CA ARG A 91 16.23 -3.89 -7.30
C ARG A 91 15.65 -3.05 -8.44
N LYS A 92 14.76 -3.65 -9.24
CA LYS A 92 14.09 -3.00 -10.38
C LYS A 92 12.81 -2.24 -10.01
N VAL A 93 12.32 -2.30 -8.76
CA VAL A 93 11.06 -1.64 -8.36
C VAL A 93 11.13 -0.14 -8.66
N GLY A 94 12.19 0.56 -8.25
CA GLY A 94 12.32 2.00 -8.49
C GLY A 94 12.28 2.37 -9.99
N GLY A 95 12.93 1.58 -10.85
CA GLY A 95 12.88 1.77 -12.30
C GLY A 95 11.48 1.58 -12.87
N ARG A 96 10.79 0.50 -12.46
CA ARG A 96 9.40 0.22 -12.88
C ARG A 96 8.43 1.31 -12.45
N LEU A 97 8.58 1.83 -11.22
CA LEU A 97 7.74 2.93 -10.74
C LEU A 97 7.97 4.21 -11.56
N LYS A 98 9.22 4.51 -11.90
CA LYS A 98 9.54 5.65 -12.76
C LYS A 98 8.91 5.52 -14.16
N GLU A 99 9.01 4.34 -14.77
CA GLU A 99 8.36 4.06 -16.07
C GLU A 99 6.84 4.24 -15.98
N TRP A 100 6.19 3.76 -14.91
CA TRP A 100 4.75 3.92 -14.72
C TRP A 100 4.33 5.37 -14.46
N GLU A 101 5.19 6.16 -13.79
CA GLU A 101 4.97 7.58 -13.57
C GLU A 101 5.11 8.38 -14.88
N GLU A 102 6.09 8.04 -15.72
CA GLU A 102 6.25 8.62 -17.07
C GLU A 102 5.04 8.33 -17.99
N LEU A 103 4.40 7.17 -17.80
CA LEU A 103 3.15 6.80 -18.48
C LEU A 103 1.89 7.44 -17.86
N GLY A 104 2.03 8.21 -16.77
CA GLY A 104 0.91 8.84 -16.06
C GLY A 104 0.01 7.86 -15.29
N LEU A 105 0.43 6.60 -15.13
CA LEU A 105 -0.35 5.55 -14.46
C LEU A 105 -0.29 5.68 -12.93
N ILE A 106 0.85 6.15 -12.43
CA ILE A 106 1.09 6.38 -11.01
C ILE A 106 1.64 7.77 -10.76
N LYS A 107 1.62 8.18 -9.50
CA LYS A 107 2.33 9.34 -8.96
C LYS A 107 3.05 8.93 -7.69
N VAL A 108 4.37 9.05 -7.67
CA VAL A 108 5.16 8.79 -6.46
C VAL A 108 5.14 10.05 -5.59
N ALA A 109 4.68 9.93 -4.35
CA ALA A 109 4.59 11.04 -3.41
C ALA A 109 5.61 10.89 -2.28
N ASP A 110 6.44 11.91 -2.08
CA ASP A 110 7.41 11.90 -0.99
C ASP A 110 6.74 11.93 0.39
N SER A 111 6.80 10.79 1.09
CA SER A 111 6.26 10.60 2.43
C SER A 111 7.18 11.10 3.54
N TRP A 112 8.43 11.45 3.23
CA TRP A 112 9.43 11.86 4.23
C TRP A 112 9.47 13.36 4.47
N THR A 113 8.65 14.13 3.75
CA THR A 113 8.61 15.59 3.93
C THR A 113 8.21 15.98 5.34
N ALA A 114 8.75 17.10 5.82
CA ALA A 114 8.38 17.67 7.11
C ALA A 114 6.87 17.95 7.25
N LYS A 115 6.15 18.13 6.13
CA LYS A 115 4.69 18.30 6.12
C LYS A 115 3.99 16.98 6.44
N VAL A 116 4.33 15.90 5.74
CA VAL A 116 3.77 14.56 5.99
C VAL A 116 4.06 14.10 7.43
N LEU A 117 5.29 14.29 7.92
CA LEU A 117 5.67 13.91 9.27
C LEU A 117 4.90 14.69 10.35
N ARG A 118 4.62 15.97 10.11
CA ARG A 118 3.80 16.79 11.01
C ARG A 118 2.35 16.30 11.06
N GLU A 119 1.75 16.01 9.90
CA GLU A 119 0.39 15.46 9.82
C GLU A 119 0.30 14.07 10.47
N ALA A 120 1.27 13.19 10.22
CA ALA A 120 1.34 11.87 10.82
C ALA A 120 1.45 11.95 12.36
N ARG A 121 2.27 12.87 12.88
CA ARG A 121 2.36 13.14 14.33
C ARG A 121 1.04 13.65 14.88
N TRP A 122 0.36 14.55 14.17
CA TRP A 122 -0.94 15.06 14.59
C TRP A 122 -1.98 13.94 14.69
N LEU A 123 -2.05 13.05 13.69
CA LEU A 123 -2.92 11.87 13.70
C LEU A 123 -2.63 10.97 14.90
N TYR A 124 -1.35 10.66 15.15
CA TYR A 124 -0.94 9.86 16.31
C TYR A 124 -1.38 10.51 17.62
N GLN A 125 -1.13 11.81 17.80
CA GLN A 125 -1.50 12.54 19.02
C GLN A 125 -3.02 12.59 19.21
N ARG A 126 -3.78 12.81 18.13
CA ARG A 126 -5.24 12.82 18.16
C ARG A 126 -5.79 11.45 18.54
N LEU A 127 -5.28 10.39 17.92
CA LEU A 127 -5.68 9.03 18.27
C LEU A 127 -5.28 8.68 19.70
N SER A 128 -4.08 9.03 20.14
CA SER A 128 -3.58 8.69 21.49
C SER A 128 -4.39 9.37 22.60
N LYS A 129 -4.90 10.58 22.37
CA LYS A 129 -5.83 11.25 23.27
C LYS A 129 -7.18 10.53 23.41
N ARG A 130 -7.62 9.84 22.35
CA ARG A 130 -8.90 9.11 22.32
C ARG A 130 -8.75 7.65 22.77
N ASP A 131 -7.67 7.00 22.37
CA ASP A 131 -7.35 5.61 22.66
C ASP A 131 -5.82 5.40 22.58
N SER A 132 -5.14 5.61 23.71
CA SER A 132 -3.68 5.48 23.80
C SER A 132 -3.18 4.05 23.52
N SER A 133 -3.97 3.04 23.90
CA SER A 133 -3.63 1.63 23.68
C SER A 133 -3.64 1.29 22.20
N LEU A 134 -4.67 1.72 21.48
CA LEU A 134 -4.75 1.56 20.03
C LEU A 134 -3.62 2.33 19.33
N ALA A 135 -3.38 3.60 19.69
CA ALA A 135 -2.33 4.41 19.07
C ALA A 135 -0.93 3.78 19.16
N LYS A 136 -0.63 3.06 20.26
CA LYS A 136 0.64 2.34 20.44
C LYS A 136 0.73 1.04 19.65
N ARG A 137 -0.39 0.44 19.25
CA ARG A 137 -0.43 -0.80 18.46
C ARG A 137 -0.34 -0.58 16.96
N ILE A 138 -0.77 0.59 16.50
CA ILE A 138 -0.71 0.98 15.08
C ILE A 138 0.72 1.39 14.72
N GLY A 139 1.21 0.93 13.57
CA GLY A 139 2.54 1.26 13.10
C GLY A 139 2.66 2.72 12.68
N HIS A 140 3.82 3.35 12.88
CA HIS A 140 4.07 4.72 12.42
C HIS A 140 3.85 4.89 10.91
N GLN A 141 4.08 3.83 10.15
CA GLN A 141 3.91 3.77 8.69
C GLN A 141 2.45 3.99 8.27
N ASP A 142 1.49 3.45 9.04
CA ASP A 142 0.06 3.62 8.77
C ASP A 142 -0.37 5.08 8.92
N PHE A 143 0.15 5.78 9.94
CA PHE A 143 -0.09 7.22 10.12
C PHE A 143 0.52 8.04 8.99
N MET A 144 1.73 7.69 8.54
CA MET A 144 2.38 8.37 7.40
C MET A 144 1.63 8.13 6.09
N MET A 145 1.10 6.93 5.88
CA MET A 145 0.29 6.61 4.71
C MET A 145 -1.01 7.41 4.69
N VAL A 146 -1.74 7.46 5.80
CA VAL A 146 -2.96 8.29 5.93
C VAL A 146 -2.64 9.77 5.73
N ALA A 147 -1.58 10.28 6.36
CA ALA A 147 -1.14 11.66 6.18
C ALA A 147 -0.79 11.98 4.71
N THR A 148 -0.11 11.07 4.03
CA THR A 148 0.22 11.23 2.60
C THR A 148 -1.06 11.27 1.76
N ALA A 149 -2.03 10.38 2.03
CA ALA A 149 -3.31 10.38 1.34
C ALA A 149 -4.08 11.70 1.53
N MET A 150 -4.17 12.18 2.76
CA MET A 150 -4.83 13.45 3.11
C MET A 150 -4.25 14.63 2.33
N LEU A 151 -2.92 14.75 2.34
CA LEU A 151 -2.22 15.86 1.70
C LEU A 151 -2.35 15.87 0.17
N HIS A 152 -2.66 14.72 -0.42
CA HIS A 152 -2.83 14.54 -1.86
C HIS A 152 -4.29 14.38 -2.29
N GLY A 153 -5.25 14.47 -1.36
CA GLY A 153 -6.68 14.27 -1.63
C GLY A 153 -6.99 12.88 -2.20
N ALA A 154 -6.26 11.84 -1.75
CA ALA A 154 -6.38 10.50 -2.27
C ALA A 154 -7.43 9.67 -1.55
N THR A 155 -8.16 8.85 -2.31
CA THR A 155 -9.01 7.78 -1.79
C THR A 155 -8.14 6.59 -1.39
N ILE A 156 -8.31 6.08 -0.17
CA ILE A 156 -7.58 4.89 0.28
C ILE A 156 -8.39 3.63 0.00
N VAL A 157 -7.79 2.66 -0.67
CA VAL A 157 -8.32 1.30 -0.86
C VAL A 157 -7.49 0.34 -0.01
N THR A 158 -8.08 -0.17 1.06
CA THR A 158 -7.36 -1.01 2.02
C THR A 158 -8.22 -2.14 2.60
N ALA A 159 -7.56 -3.23 3.00
CA ALA A 159 -8.15 -4.26 3.83
C ALA A 159 -7.65 -4.17 5.29
N ASP A 160 -6.79 -3.20 5.60
CA ASP A 160 -6.21 -3.01 6.93
C ASP A 160 -7.19 -2.26 7.85
N LYS A 161 -7.53 -2.92 8.97
CA LYS A 161 -8.39 -2.36 10.01
C LYS A 161 -7.73 -1.16 10.70
N HIS A 162 -6.41 -1.11 10.84
CA HIS A 162 -5.73 -0.01 11.51
C HIS A 162 -5.89 1.31 10.76
N VAL A 163 -5.73 1.29 9.43
CA VAL A 163 -5.93 2.47 8.58
C VAL A 163 -7.35 3.03 8.73
N LYS A 164 -8.34 2.13 8.77
CA LYS A 164 -9.74 2.48 9.04
C LYS A 164 -9.90 3.15 10.40
N GLU A 165 -9.35 2.55 11.45
CA GLU A 165 -9.44 3.09 12.81
C GLU A 165 -8.78 4.47 12.93
N ILE A 166 -7.67 4.73 12.21
CA ILE A 166 -7.07 6.07 12.16
C ILE A 166 -8.08 7.07 11.57
N VAL A 167 -8.62 6.79 10.38
CA VAL A 167 -9.50 7.73 9.67
C VAL A 167 -10.79 8.00 10.43
N GLU A 168 -11.46 6.95 10.92
CA GLU A 168 -12.72 7.10 11.65
C GLU A 168 -12.52 7.80 13.00
N ARG A 169 -11.53 7.39 13.79
CA ARG A 169 -11.34 7.95 15.13
C ARG A 169 -10.66 9.31 15.11
N CYS A 170 -9.88 9.62 14.09
CA CYS A 170 -9.31 10.95 13.91
C CYS A 170 -10.23 11.91 13.14
N GLU A 171 -11.38 11.44 12.65
CA GLU A 171 -12.34 12.23 11.84
C GLU A 171 -11.65 12.85 10.61
N VAL A 172 -10.86 12.03 9.92
CA VAL A 172 -10.18 12.44 8.70
C VAL A 172 -11.18 12.42 7.55
N ASP A 173 -11.28 13.52 6.83
CA ASP A 173 -12.11 13.64 5.63
C ASP A 173 -11.40 13.06 4.40
N ILE A 174 -11.26 11.73 4.36
CA ILE A 174 -10.80 11.00 3.18
C ILE A 174 -11.70 9.79 2.89
N PRO A 175 -12.05 9.52 1.63
CA PRO A 175 -12.79 8.30 1.29
C PRO A 175 -11.94 7.05 1.56
N ILE A 176 -12.49 6.08 2.29
CA ILE A 176 -11.95 4.73 2.40
C ILE A 176 -12.89 3.74 1.72
N LEU A 177 -12.34 2.93 0.83
CA LEU A 177 -13.00 1.75 0.28
C LEU A 177 -12.44 0.50 0.96
N LEU A 178 -13.26 -0.11 1.82
CA LEU A 178 -12.95 -1.38 2.45
C LEU A 178 -13.25 -2.52 1.51
N ARG A 179 -12.24 -3.35 1.26
CA ARG A 179 -12.50 -4.68 0.75
C ARG A 179 -12.80 -5.58 1.94
N ARG A 180 -14.05 -6.06 2.06
CA ARG A 180 -14.37 -7.13 3.03
C ARG A 180 -13.44 -8.30 2.71
N GLY A 181 -12.45 -8.54 3.56
CA GLY A 181 -11.74 -9.81 3.56
C GLY A 181 -12.79 -10.88 3.74
N GLY A 182 -12.86 -11.85 2.81
CA GLY A 182 -13.66 -13.04 3.00
C GLY A 182 -13.28 -13.63 4.34
N GLY A 183 -14.19 -13.52 5.30
CA GLY A 183 -14.10 -14.20 6.58
C GLY A 183 -14.16 -15.69 6.32
N ASP A 184 -13.40 -16.43 7.13
CA ASP A 184 -13.36 -17.88 7.14
C ASP A 184 -14.78 -18.47 7.14
N ALA A 185 -15.01 -19.37 6.18
CA ALA A 185 -15.88 -20.53 6.31
C ALA A 185 -15.03 -21.74 5.85
#